data_AF-A0A9E1T0X3-F1
#
_entry.id   AF-A0A9E1T0X3-F1
#
_cell.length_a   1.000
_cell.length_b   1.000
_cell.length_c   1.000
_cell.angle_alpha   90.00
_cell.angle_beta   90.00
_cell.angle_gamma   90.00
#
_symmetry.space_group_name_H-M   'P 1'
#
loop_
_entity.id
_entity.type
_entity.pdbx_description
1 polymer ?
#
loop_
_entity_poly.entity_id
_entity_poly.type
_entity_poly.pdbx_seq_one_letter_code
_entity_poly.pdbx_strand_id
1 'polypeptide(L)'
;MAKQRILVCPVCGETQQETSVCKSCDNSLDTDGLLYAEGSIGPWSIRDPKSPFLPGMTYDHLAELARRGEVELHTILRGPTTRQLWKVARRVPGIAHILGRCHSCGEHVAAQDRSCGACKTPFLTYRDRNNFGVDLTVPSEGKVEGMSSFLSDSSILDTQSTPLTLPPRQESENKNAEENTGSPPFHALQRKNKQDGRTIRILAVVLTICVVALGTTIYMLMNR
;
A
#
# COMPACT_ATOMS: atom_id res chain seq x y z
N MET A 1 -12.68 31.30 16.35
CA MET A 1 -11.60 30.81 15.49
C MET A 1 -12.21 29.85 14.48
N ALA A 2 -12.10 30.14 13.18
CA ALA A 2 -12.66 29.26 12.15
C ALA A 2 -11.93 27.91 12.21
N LYS A 3 -12.67 26.83 12.43
CA LYS A 3 -12.16 25.46 12.50
C LYS A 3 -11.53 25.13 11.14
N GLN A 4 -10.21 25.07 11.08
CA GLN A 4 -9.49 24.73 9.85
C GLN A 4 -9.91 23.33 9.41
N ARG A 5 -10.57 23.23 8.25
CA ARG A 5 -10.96 21.95 7.67
C ARG A 5 -9.73 21.36 6.98
N ILE A 6 -9.25 20.23 7.48
CA ILE A 6 -8.21 19.45 6.81
C ILE A 6 -8.91 18.63 5.73
N LEU A 7 -8.51 18.82 4.48
CA LEU A 7 -8.96 18.01 3.34
C LEU A 7 -7.88 16.97 3.03
N VAL A 8 -8.28 15.71 2.88
CA VAL A 8 -7.39 14.62 2.48
C VAL A 8 -7.62 14.30 1.01
N CYS A 9 -6.55 14.19 0.21
CA CYS A 9 -6.67 13.69 -1.15
C CYS A 9 -6.98 12.18 -1.12
N PRO A 10 -8.11 11.73 -1.70
CA PRO A 10 -8.49 10.31 -1.69
C PRO A 10 -7.59 9.44 -2.60
N VAL A 11 -6.78 10.06 -3.46
CA VAL A 11 -5.85 9.36 -4.36
C VAL A 11 -4.51 9.11 -3.66
N CYS A 12 -3.77 10.16 -3.28
CA CYS A 12 -2.42 10.01 -2.73
C CYS A 12 -2.33 10.09 -1.20
N GLY A 13 -3.43 10.41 -0.51
CA GLY A 13 -3.48 10.54 0.95
C GLY A 13 -2.87 11.83 1.51
N GLU A 14 -2.46 12.77 0.66
CA GLU A 14 -1.88 14.05 1.11
C GLU A 14 -2.92 14.91 1.86
N THR A 15 -2.48 15.59 2.92
CA THR A 15 -3.33 16.51 3.70
C THR A 15 -3.12 17.95 3.24
N GLN A 16 -4.21 18.68 3.00
CA GLN A 16 -4.16 20.04 2.47
C GLN A 16 -5.33 20.90 2.95
N GLN A 17 -5.24 22.20 2.67
CA GLN A 17 -6.37 23.10 2.82
C GLN A 17 -7.39 22.86 1.69
N GLU A 18 -8.64 23.23 1.94
CA GLU A 18 -9.74 23.09 0.98
C GLU A 18 -9.40 23.78 -0.34
N THR A 19 -9.20 22.98 -1.38
CA THR A 19 -8.72 23.36 -2.72
C THR A 19 -9.29 22.37 -3.73
N SER A 20 -9.38 22.77 -5.00
CA SER A 20 -9.95 21.93 -6.07
C SER A 20 -8.95 20.93 -6.66
N VAL A 21 -7.66 21.03 -6.34
CA VAL A 21 -6.58 20.18 -6.91
C VAL A 21 -5.64 19.75 -5.80
N CYS A 22 -5.19 18.49 -5.83
CA CYS A 22 -4.20 18.01 -4.88
C CYS A 22 -2.84 18.67 -5.09
N LYS A 23 -2.23 19.22 -4.02
CA LYS A 23 -0.90 19.86 -4.08
C LYS A 23 0.27 18.89 -4.32
N SER A 24 0.03 17.58 -4.25
CA SER A 24 1.06 16.53 -4.27
C SER A 24 1.01 15.65 -5.52
N CYS A 25 -0.20 15.25 -5.93
CA CYS A 25 -0.40 14.42 -7.14
C CYS A 25 -1.13 15.14 -8.28
N ASP A 26 -1.44 16.43 -8.12
CA ASP A 26 -2.15 17.25 -9.11
C ASP A 26 -3.53 16.70 -9.55
N ASN A 27 -4.09 15.73 -8.82
CA ASN A 27 -5.41 15.18 -9.12
C ASN A 27 -6.50 16.21 -8.79
N SER A 28 -7.45 16.39 -9.72
CA SER A 28 -8.64 17.19 -9.46
C SER A 28 -9.51 16.53 -8.38
N LEU A 29 -9.99 17.33 -7.43
CA LEU A 29 -10.79 16.88 -6.29
C LEU A 29 -12.30 17.16 -6.49
N ASP A 30 -12.69 17.55 -7.70
CA ASP A 30 -14.08 17.61 -8.13
C ASP A 30 -14.63 16.22 -8.49
N THR A 31 -15.95 16.12 -8.65
CA THR A 31 -16.63 14.86 -8.91
C THR A 31 -16.09 14.15 -10.15
N ASP A 32 -15.89 14.86 -11.25
CA ASP A 32 -15.38 14.28 -12.50
C ASP A 32 -13.92 13.81 -12.36
N GLY A 33 -13.08 14.58 -11.66
CA GLY A 33 -11.70 14.20 -11.35
C GLY A 33 -11.60 12.96 -10.48
N LEU A 34 -12.48 12.82 -9.50
CA LEU A 34 -12.54 11.65 -8.63
C LEU A 34 -13.05 10.41 -9.38
N LEU A 35 -14.08 10.55 -10.22
CA LEU A 35 -14.58 9.47 -11.08
C LEU A 35 -13.50 9.00 -12.08
N TYR A 36 -12.75 9.93 -12.65
CA TYR A 36 -11.64 9.61 -13.55
C TYR A 36 -10.52 8.87 -12.79
N ALA A 37 -10.14 9.36 -11.62
CA ALA A 37 -9.14 8.71 -10.77
C ALA A 37 -9.57 7.28 -10.42
N GLU A 38 -10.82 7.08 -9.98
CA GLU A 38 -11.38 5.77 -9.68
C GLU A 38 -11.30 4.80 -10.87
N GLY A 39 -11.62 5.26 -12.08
CA GLY A 39 -11.54 4.45 -13.30
C GLY A 39 -10.12 4.01 -13.64
N SER A 40 -9.11 4.79 -13.22
CA SER A 40 -7.69 4.49 -13.45
C SER A 40 -7.08 3.54 -12.41
N ILE A 41 -7.72 3.38 -11.24
CA ILE A 41 -7.22 2.56 -10.15
C ILE A 41 -7.33 1.07 -10.51
N GLY A 42 -6.27 0.32 -10.21
CA GLY A 42 -6.25 -1.12 -10.43
C GLY A 42 -5.16 -1.86 -9.65
N PRO A 43 -5.00 -3.16 -9.90
CA PRO A 43 -4.19 -4.04 -9.06
C PRO A 43 -2.69 -4.04 -9.42
N TRP A 44 -2.28 -3.23 -10.40
CA TRP A 44 -0.89 -3.13 -10.84
C TRP A 44 -0.21 -1.94 -10.20
N SER A 45 1.07 -2.03 -9.85
CA SER A 45 1.80 -0.85 -9.33
C SER A 45 3.22 -0.81 -9.88
N ILE A 46 3.67 0.40 -10.21
CA ILE A 46 5.08 0.70 -10.46
C ILE A 46 5.70 1.16 -9.14
N ARG A 47 6.90 0.70 -8.82
CA ARG A 47 7.61 1.14 -7.63
C ARG A 47 8.22 2.52 -7.87
N ASP A 48 7.53 3.55 -7.40
CA ASP A 48 8.04 4.92 -7.40
C ASP A 48 8.31 5.41 -5.96
N PRO A 49 9.58 5.63 -5.57
CA PRO A 49 9.90 6.21 -4.27
C PRO A 49 9.41 7.65 -4.08
N LYS A 50 9.17 8.41 -5.16
CA LYS A 50 8.68 9.79 -5.08
C LYS A 50 7.20 9.86 -4.76
N SER A 51 6.44 8.84 -5.18
CA SER A 51 5.00 8.76 -5.01
C SER A 51 4.58 7.41 -4.40
N PRO A 52 5.05 7.07 -3.18
CA PRO A 52 4.91 5.73 -2.61
C PRO A 52 3.47 5.38 -2.20
N PHE A 53 2.61 6.39 -2.07
CA PHE A 53 1.22 6.26 -1.60
C PHE A 53 0.20 6.30 -2.75
N LEU A 54 0.65 6.46 -4.00
CA LEU A 54 -0.28 6.40 -5.12
C LEU A 54 -0.90 5.00 -5.21
N PRO A 55 -2.19 4.92 -5.57
CA PRO A 55 -2.84 3.65 -5.78
C PRO A 55 -2.24 2.96 -7.00
N GLY A 56 -2.54 1.67 -7.13
CA GLY A 56 -2.22 0.95 -8.35
C GLY A 56 -3.03 1.45 -9.55
N MET A 57 -2.71 0.91 -10.73
CA MET A 57 -3.31 1.23 -12.01
C MET A 57 -3.90 -0.01 -12.68
N THR A 58 -4.73 0.21 -13.70
CA THR A 58 -5.22 -0.87 -14.57
C THR A 58 -4.11 -1.46 -15.45
N TYR A 59 -4.31 -2.68 -15.93
CA TYR A 59 -3.37 -3.31 -16.87
C TYR A 59 -3.27 -2.51 -18.17
N ASP A 60 -4.38 -2.01 -18.71
CA ASP A 60 -4.38 -1.29 -19.97
C ASP A 60 -3.57 0.01 -19.86
N HIS A 61 -3.66 0.71 -18.72
CA HIS A 61 -2.82 1.86 -18.43
C HIS A 61 -1.34 1.48 -18.34
N LEU A 62 -1.00 0.42 -17.58
CA LEU A 62 0.38 -0.06 -17.49
C LEU A 62 0.96 -0.50 -18.85
N ALA A 63 0.16 -1.18 -19.67
CA ALA A 63 0.53 -1.63 -20.99
C ALA A 63 0.76 -0.44 -21.95
N GLU A 64 -0.01 0.64 -21.78
CA GLU A 64 0.17 1.87 -22.52
C GLU A 64 1.48 2.58 -22.13
N LEU A 65 1.77 2.69 -20.83
CA LEU A 65 3.06 3.22 -20.35
C LEU A 65 4.24 2.39 -20.88
N ALA A 66 4.11 1.07 -20.95
CA ALA A 66 5.10 0.19 -21.54
C ALA A 66 5.28 0.42 -23.06
N ARG A 67 4.20 0.63 -23.81
CA ARG A 67 4.27 0.96 -25.25
C ARG A 67 4.91 2.33 -25.50
N ARG A 68 4.69 3.30 -24.61
CA ARG A 68 5.29 4.64 -24.68
C ARG A 68 6.77 4.67 -24.26
N GLY A 69 7.28 3.58 -23.69
CA GLY A 69 8.65 3.50 -23.18
C GLY A 69 8.86 4.13 -21.80
N GLU A 70 7.77 4.47 -21.10
CA GLU A 70 7.82 4.95 -19.71
C GLU A 70 8.07 3.81 -18.71
N VAL A 71 7.74 2.58 -19.11
CA VAL A 71 8.14 1.35 -18.41
C VAL A 71 9.26 0.68 -19.20
N GLU A 72 10.41 0.53 -18.56
CA GLU A 72 11.58 -0.11 -19.13
C GLU A 72 11.76 -1.55 -18.60
N LEU A 73 12.67 -2.31 -19.21
CA LEU A 73 12.98 -3.69 -18.82
C LEU A 73 13.36 -3.87 -17.34
N HIS A 74 13.95 -2.84 -16.76
CA HIS A 74 14.47 -2.84 -15.39
C HIS A 74 13.53 -2.14 -14.40
N THR A 75 12.43 -1.54 -14.87
CA THR A 75 11.40 -0.95 -14.01
C THR A 75 10.87 -2.01 -13.05
N ILE A 76 10.74 -1.64 -11.78
CA ILE A 76 10.23 -2.54 -10.74
C ILE A 76 8.72 -2.35 -10.66
N LEU A 77 7.99 -3.43 -10.84
CA LEU A 77 6.52 -3.43 -10.81
C LEU A 77 5.97 -4.66 -10.10
N ARG A 78 4.71 -4.60 -9.71
CA ARG A 78 3.96 -5.72 -9.16
C ARG A 78 2.56 -5.73 -9.76
N GLY A 79 1.91 -6.89 -9.68
CA GLY A 79 0.51 -7.02 -10.01
C GLY A 79 0.02 -8.45 -9.84
N PRO A 80 -1.15 -8.76 -10.39
CA PRO A 80 -1.77 -10.07 -10.22
C PRO A 80 -0.92 -11.23 -10.73
N THR A 81 -0.26 -11.06 -11.86
CA THR A 81 0.61 -12.10 -12.44
C THR A 81 1.92 -12.30 -11.67
N THR A 82 2.24 -11.40 -10.73
CA THR A 82 3.38 -11.52 -9.82
C THR A 82 2.99 -11.93 -8.40
N ARG A 83 1.72 -12.26 -8.17
CA ARG A 83 1.14 -12.48 -6.82
C ARG A 83 1.39 -11.29 -5.89
N GLN A 84 1.30 -10.08 -6.44
CA GLN A 84 1.58 -8.82 -5.75
C GLN A 84 3.03 -8.66 -5.24
N LEU A 85 3.95 -9.56 -5.61
CA LEU A 85 5.37 -9.42 -5.30
C LEU A 85 6.05 -8.49 -6.31
N TRP A 86 7.00 -7.69 -5.82
CA TRP A 86 7.83 -6.83 -6.65
C TRP A 86 8.74 -7.64 -7.56
N LYS A 87 8.74 -7.30 -8.85
CA LYS A 87 9.57 -7.92 -9.89
C LYS A 87 10.06 -6.88 -10.89
N VAL A 88 11.18 -7.19 -11.55
CA VAL A 88 11.64 -6.43 -12.71
C VAL A 88 10.73 -6.70 -13.91
N ALA A 89 10.38 -5.67 -14.68
CA ALA A 89 9.38 -5.72 -15.74
C ALA A 89 9.65 -6.83 -16.79
N ARG A 90 10.92 -7.07 -17.14
CA ARG A 90 11.33 -8.15 -18.06
C ARG A 90 10.96 -9.57 -17.60
N ARG A 91 10.57 -9.77 -16.34
CA ARG A 91 10.18 -11.07 -15.74
C ARG A 91 8.69 -11.14 -15.39
N VAL A 92 7.91 -10.14 -15.77
CA VAL A 92 6.50 -10.04 -15.37
C VAL A 92 5.62 -10.61 -16.48
N PRO A 93 4.88 -11.70 -16.21
CA PRO A 93 3.95 -12.25 -17.20
C PRO A 93 2.90 -11.21 -17.59
N GLY A 94 2.67 -11.08 -18.90
CA GLY A 94 1.72 -10.12 -19.48
C GLY A 94 2.28 -8.72 -19.74
N ILE A 95 3.46 -8.38 -19.22
CA ILE A 95 4.13 -7.09 -19.49
C ILE A 95 5.44 -7.28 -20.25
N ALA A 96 6.26 -8.27 -19.88
CA ALA A 96 7.59 -8.45 -20.47
C ALA A 96 7.59 -8.53 -22.00
N HIS A 97 6.57 -9.17 -22.60
CA HIS A 97 6.47 -9.32 -24.06
C HIS A 97 6.26 -7.97 -24.77
N ILE A 98 5.53 -7.03 -24.15
CA ILE A 98 5.35 -5.65 -24.65
C ILE A 98 6.71 -4.95 -24.71
N LEU A 99 7.59 -5.25 -23.76
CA LEU A 99 8.97 -4.76 -23.70
C LEU A 99 9.94 -5.58 -24.58
N GLY A 100 9.43 -6.49 -25.40
CA GLY A 100 10.21 -7.30 -26.33
C GLY A 100 10.99 -8.46 -25.71
N ARG A 101 10.56 -8.96 -24.54
CA ARG A 101 11.22 -10.08 -23.84
C ARG A 101 10.23 -11.14 -23.35
N CYS A 102 10.60 -12.41 -23.48
CA CYS A 102 9.85 -13.48 -22.84
C CYS A 102 10.05 -13.43 -21.32
N HIS A 103 8.95 -13.40 -20.56
CA HIS A 103 9.00 -13.39 -19.09
C HIS A 103 9.59 -14.66 -18.46
N SER A 104 9.59 -15.79 -19.18
CA SER A 104 10.06 -17.10 -18.72
C SER A 104 11.53 -17.34 -19.05
N CYS A 105 11.89 -17.33 -20.34
CA CYS A 105 13.26 -17.62 -20.80
C CYS A 105 14.11 -16.37 -21.10
N GLY A 106 13.52 -15.18 -21.21
CA GLY A 106 14.25 -13.94 -21.55
C GLY A 106 14.55 -13.74 -23.03
N GLU A 107 14.15 -14.67 -23.91
CA GLU A 107 14.33 -14.56 -25.36
C GLU A 107 13.67 -13.31 -25.93
N HIS A 108 14.22 -12.76 -27.01
CA HIS A 108 13.60 -11.64 -27.71
C HIS A 108 12.31 -12.09 -28.41
N VAL A 109 11.25 -11.31 -28.26
CA VAL A 109 9.93 -11.58 -28.86
C VAL A 109 9.32 -10.28 -29.37
N ALA A 110 8.46 -10.36 -30.38
CA ALA A 110 7.71 -9.19 -30.80
C ALA A 110 6.55 -8.91 -29.84
N ALA A 111 6.20 -7.65 -29.66
CA ALA A 111 5.14 -7.22 -28.73
C ALA A 111 3.76 -7.80 -29.08
N GLN A 112 3.55 -8.15 -30.36
CA GLN A 112 2.31 -8.71 -30.89
C GLN A 112 2.27 -10.24 -30.90
N ASP A 113 3.36 -10.90 -30.50
CA ASP A 113 3.38 -12.36 -30.39
C ASP A 113 2.37 -12.82 -29.33
N ARG A 114 1.76 -13.99 -29.53
CA ARG A 114 0.84 -14.61 -28.56
C ARG A 114 1.55 -15.59 -27.63
N SER A 115 2.75 -16.02 -27.99
CA SER A 115 3.58 -16.94 -27.20
C SER A 115 5.04 -16.80 -27.60
N CYS A 116 5.94 -17.26 -26.74
CA CYS A 116 7.37 -17.29 -27.04
C CYS A 116 7.72 -18.38 -28.06
N GLY A 117 8.45 -18.04 -29.13
CA GLY A 117 8.93 -19.04 -30.09
C GLY A 117 9.89 -20.09 -29.50
N ALA A 118 10.70 -19.72 -28.51
CA ALA A 118 11.70 -20.61 -27.91
C ALA A 118 11.10 -21.55 -26.83
N CYS A 119 10.41 -21.00 -25.84
CA CYS A 119 9.89 -21.77 -24.70
C CYS A 119 8.38 -22.05 -24.75
N LYS A 120 7.69 -21.57 -25.79
CA LYS A 120 6.25 -21.77 -26.04
C LYS A 120 5.31 -21.24 -24.94
N THR A 121 5.83 -20.47 -23.98
CA THR A 121 5.00 -19.87 -22.92
C THR A 121 4.05 -18.83 -23.52
N PRO A 122 2.75 -18.86 -23.20
CA PRO A 122 1.78 -17.89 -23.71
C PRO A 122 1.99 -16.50 -23.09
N PHE A 123 1.64 -15.47 -23.85
CA PHE A 123 1.57 -14.09 -23.38
C PHE A 123 0.11 -13.75 -23.08
N LEU A 124 -0.19 -13.59 -21.80
CA LEU A 124 -1.54 -13.33 -21.29
C LEU A 124 -1.74 -11.83 -21.08
N THR A 125 -2.90 -11.31 -21.47
CA THR A 125 -3.36 -9.98 -21.09
C THR A 125 -4.23 -10.09 -19.84
N TYR A 126 -3.93 -9.33 -18.79
CA TYR A 126 -4.69 -9.39 -17.53
C TYR A 126 -5.68 -8.23 -17.46
N ARG A 127 -6.92 -8.43 -17.90
CA ARG A 127 -7.92 -7.34 -17.94
C ARG A 127 -8.81 -7.23 -16.70
N ASP A 128 -8.65 -8.13 -15.73
CA ASP A 128 -9.39 -8.04 -14.49
C ASP A 128 -8.89 -6.85 -13.66
N ARG A 129 -9.82 -5.98 -13.27
CA ARG A 129 -9.55 -4.79 -12.45
C ARG A 129 -9.65 -5.08 -10.95
N ASN A 130 -10.45 -6.07 -10.56
CA ASN A 130 -10.84 -6.29 -9.17
C ASN A 130 -10.05 -7.42 -8.51
N ASN A 131 -9.45 -8.31 -9.29
CA ASN A 131 -8.67 -9.41 -8.75
C ASN A 131 -7.18 -9.03 -8.60
N PHE A 132 -6.64 -9.25 -7.40
CA PHE A 132 -5.24 -8.98 -7.07
C PHE A 132 -4.31 -10.16 -7.39
N GLY A 133 -4.81 -11.29 -7.89
CA GLY A 133 -4.01 -12.50 -8.16
C GLY A 133 -3.49 -13.20 -6.89
N VAL A 134 -4.15 -12.94 -5.75
CA VAL A 134 -3.86 -13.59 -4.46
C VAL A 134 -4.71 -14.85 -4.26
N ASP A 135 -5.88 -14.91 -4.89
CA ASP A 135 -6.68 -16.12 -4.98
C ASP A 135 -6.18 -17.00 -6.13
N LEU A 136 -6.16 -18.32 -5.91
CA LEU A 136 -5.83 -19.32 -6.92
C LEU A 136 -7.02 -19.70 -7.79
N THR A 137 -8.23 -19.25 -7.44
CA THR A 137 -9.39 -19.39 -8.32
C THR A 137 -9.11 -18.67 -9.64
N VAL A 138 -9.46 -19.34 -10.75
CA VAL A 138 -9.41 -18.72 -12.07
C VAL A 138 -10.37 -17.53 -12.01
N PRO A 139 -9.91 -16.29 -12.28
CA PRO A 139 -10.82 -15.15 -12.34
C PRO A 139 -11.95 -15.51 -13.29
N SER A 140 -13.19 -15.19 -12.93
CA SER A 140 -14.29 -15.38 -13.88
C SER A 140 -13.91 -14.68 -15.19
N GLU A 141 -14.12 -15.35 -16.33
CA GLU A 141 -13.98 -14.71 -17.63
C GLU A 141 -15.00 -13.57 -17.68
N GLY A 142 -14.54 -12.38 -17.28
CA GLY A 142 -15.41 -11.24 -17.10
C GLY A 142 -15.96 -10.79 -18.45
N LYS A 143 -17.27 -10.96 -18.65
CA LYS A 143 -18.04 -9.90 -19.30
C LYS A 143 -17.68 -8.60 -18.56
N VAL A 144 -17.41 -7.54 -19.31
CA VAL A 144 -17.02 -6.20 -18.80
C VAL A 144 -18.21 -5.50 -18.13
N GLU A 145 -19.01 -6.23 -17.35
CA GLU A 145 -20.16 -5.72 -16.59
C GLU A 145 -19.94 -5.87 -15.08
N GLY A 146 -18.67 -5.95 -14.67
CA GLY A 146 -18.30 -5.77 -13.27
C GLY A 146 -18.33 -4.30 -12.93
N MET A 147 -19.49 -3.79 -12.51
CA MET A 147 -19.57 -2.51 -11.80
C MET A 147 -18.52 -2.58 -10.66
N SER A 148 -17.49 -1.74 -10.70
CA SER A 148 -16.48 -1.67 -9.64
C SER A 148 -17.15 -1.60 -8.28
N SER A 149 -16.53 -2.16 -7.23
CA SER A 149 -16.97 -1.98 -5.84
C SER A 149 -17.04 -0.51 -5.39
N PHE A 150 -16.64 0.42 -6.25
CA PHE A 150 -16.62 1.86 -6.07
C PHE A 150 -17.78 2.57 -6.82
N LEU A 151 -18.35 1.97 -7.87
CA LEU A 151 -19.31 2.64 -8.76
C LEU A 151 -20.70 2.89 -8.14
N SER A 152 -21.05 2.18 -7.07
CA SER A 152 -22.28 2.43 -6.32
C SER A 152 -22.04 3.28 -5.06
N ASP A 153 -20.80 3.64 -4.78
CA ASP A 153 -20.41 4.19 -3.49
C ASP A 153 -20.05 5.67 -3.64
N SER A 154 -21.05 6.54 -3.47
CA SER A 154 -20.85 7.99 -3.33
C SER A 154 -19.94 8.36 -2.15
N SER A 155 -19.49 7.39 -1.35
CA SER A 155 -18.47 7.53 -0.30
C SER A 155 -17.13 8.05 -0.83
N ILE A 156 -16.78 7.83 -2.10
CA ILE A 156 -15.55 8.39 -2.69
C ILE A 156 -15.61 9.94 -2.78
N LEU A 157 -16.82 10.50 -2.82
CA LEU A 157 -17.08 11.94 -2.81
C LEU A 157 -17.15 12.50 -1.37
N ASP A 158 -17.31 11.63 -0.36
CA ASP A 158 -17.28 11.99 1.06
C ASP A 158 -15.82 12.16 1.54
N THR A 159 -15.15 13.17 0.98
CA THR A 159 -13.80 13.58 1.40
C THR A 159 -13.80 14.32 2.74
N GLN A 160 -14.99 14.59 3.29
CA GLN A 160 -15.15 15.11 4.64
C GLN A 160 -15.14 13.91 5.58
N SER A 161 -14.08 13.79 6.38
CA SER A 161 -14.03 12.83 7.48
C SER A 161 -15.11 13.17 8.52
N THR A 162 -16.35 12.78 8.24
CA THR A 162 -17.39 12.70 9.26
C THR A 162 -17.01 11.49 10.11
N PRO A 163 -16.64 11.68 11.39
CA PRO A 163 -16.25 10.55 12.23
C PRO A 163 -17.40 9.53 12.23
N LEU A 164 -17.09 8.27 11.93
CA LEU A 164 -18.00 7.15 12.13
C LEU A 164 -18.58 7.31 13.54
N THR A 165 -19.86 7.67 13.61
CA THR A 165 -20.56 7.66 14.89
C THR A 165 -20.84 6.19 15.15
N LEU A 166 -19.88 5.55 15.82
CA LEU A 166 -20.05 4.17 16.26
C LEU A 166 -21.39 4.10 17.01
N PRO A 167 -22.27 3.13 16.71
CA PRO A 167 -23.42 2.91 17.56
C PRO A 167 -22.92 2.79 19.00
N PRO A 168 -23.57 3.45 19.98
CA PRO A 168 -23.12 3.38 21.35
C PRO A 168 -22.96 1.90 21.69
N ARG A 169 -21.75 1.55 22.17
CA ARG A 169 -21.40 0.19 22.54
C ARG A 169 -22.53 -0.30 23.43
N GLN A 170 -23.35 -1.22 22.92
CA GLN A 170 -24.26 -1.95 23.79
C GLN A 170 -23.35 -2.69 24.75
N GLU A 171 -23.30 -2.22 25.99
CA GLU A 171 -22.76 -2.99 27.11
C GLU A 171 -23.68 -4.21 27.26
N SER A 172 -23.49 -5.20 26.38
CA SER A 172 -23.88 -6.55 26.73
C SER A 172 -22.94 -6.92 27.87
N GLU A 173 -23.49 -6.94 29.08
CA GLU A 173 -22.92 -7.63 30.23
C GLU A 173 -22.64 -9.08 29.87
N ASN A 174 -21.50 -9.34 29.24
CA ASN A 174 -20.88 -10.65 29.19
C ASN A 174 -19.48 -10.48 29.77
N LYS A 175 -19.44 -10.47 31.09
CA LYS A 175 -18.24 -10.86 31.84
C LYS A 175 -17.91 -12.29 31.39
N ASN A 176 -16.78 -12.47 30.71
CA ASN A 176 -16.13 -13.73 30.29
C ASN A 176 -15.93 -13.94 28.77
N ALA A 177 -15.42 -12.94 28.04
CA ALA A 177 -14.90 -13.18 26.69
C ALA A 177 -13.74 -12.23 26.33
N GLU A 178 -12.71 -12.16 27.17
CA GLU A 178 -11.41 -11.61 26.77
C GLU A 178 -10.31 -12.61 27.12
N GLU A 179 -10.07 -13.59 26.25
CA GLU A 179 -8.72 -14.10 26.03
C GLU A 179 -8.68 -14.96 24.75
N ASN A 180 -7.59 -14.83 23.99
CA ASN A 180 -7.20 -15.65 22.83
C ASN A 180 -7.68 -15.29 21.41
N THR A 181 -7.50 -14.04 21.00
CA THR A 181 -7.24 -13.71 19.59
C THR A 181 -5.77 -13.32 19.41
N GLY A 182 -4.89 -14.32 19.42
CA GLY A 182 -3.50 -14.14 19.01
C GLY A 182 -2.81 -15.49 18.85
N SER A 183 -2.11 -15.69 17.74
CA SER A 183 -1.31 -16.90 17.51
C SER A 183 -0.24 -17.06 18.63
N PRO A 184 0.05 -18.28 19.11
CA PRO A 184 1.02 -18.54 20.20
C PRO A 184 2.38 -17.80 20.09
N PRO A 185 3.02 -17.66 18.91
CA PRO A 185 4.30 -16.95 18.81
C PRO A 185 4.18 -15.44 19.03
N PHE A 186 3.03 -14.83 18.75
CA PHE A 186 2.81 -13.41 18.93
C PHE A 186 2.75 -13.03 20.42
N HIS A 187 2.10 -13.87 21.23
CA HIS A 187 2.03 -13.70 22.68
C HIS A 187 3.41 -13.82 23.35
N ALA A 188 4.29 -14.69 22.84
CA ALA A 188 5.66 -14.81 23.33
C ALA A 188 6.48 -13.54 23.04
N LEU A 189 6.35 -12.97 21.85
CA LEU A 189 7.03 -11.72 21.46
C LEU A 189 6.50 -10.51 22.23
N GLN A 190 5.19 -10.45 22.48
CA GLN A 190 4.57 -9.36 23.25
C GLN A 190 5.00 -9.39 24.72
N ARG A 191 5.17 -10.58 25.31
CA ARG A 191 5.74 -10.74 26.67
C ARG A 191 7.20 -10.29 26.72
N LYS A 192 8.00 -10.63 25.70
CA LYS A 192 9.41 -10.24 25.60
C LYS A 192 9.59 -8.73 25.47
N ASN A 193 8.85 -8.08 24.56
CA ASN A 193 8.87 -6.61 24.41
C ASN A 193 8.43 -5.87 25.69
N LYS A 194 7.47 -6.42 26.43
CA LYS A 194 7.02 -5.83 27.71
C LYS A 194 8.05 -6.01 28.83
N GLN A 195 8.83 -7.11 28.82
CA GLN A 195 9.95 -7.30 29.73
C GLN A 195 11.12 -6.36 29.40
N ASP A 196 11.47 -6.21 28.12
CA ASP A 196 12.56 -5.33 27.67
C ASP A 196 12.26 -3.85 27.98
N GLY A 197 10.99 -3.42 27.85
CA GLY A 197 10.59 -2.06 28.23
C GLY A 197 10.73 -1.77 29.73
N ARG A 198 10.61 -2.78 30.61
CA ARG A 198 10.78 -2.60 32.06
C ARG A 198 12.25 -2.56 32.47
N THR A 199 13.10 -3.39 31.85
CA THR A 199 14.55 -3.39 32.13
C THR A 199 15.20 -2.09 31.67
N ILE A 200 14.81 -1.55 30.51
CA ILE A 200 15.30 -0.26 30.01
C ILE A 200 14.93 0.90 30.96
N ARG A 201 13.69 0.94 31.45
CA ARG A 201 13.25 1.99 32.39
C ARG A 201 14.01 1.91 33.73
N ILE A 202 14.23 0.71 34.26
CA ILE A 202 14.98 0.53 35.51
C ILE A 202 16.44 0.92 35.33
N LEU A 203 17.09 0.52 34.23
CA LEU A 203 18.47 0.91 33.91
C LEU A 203 18.62 2.42 33.76
N ALA A 204 17.67 3.09 33.09
CA ALA A 204 17.69 4.54 32.95
C ALA A 204 17.62 5.25 34.32
N VAL A 205 16.72 4.81 35.20
CA VAL A 205 16.59 5.39 36.55
C VAL A 205 17.85 5.16 37.38
N VAL A 206 18.39 3.93 37.40
CA VAL A 206 19.63 3.63 38.15
C VAL A 206 20.80 4.48 37.64
N LEU A 207 20.96 4.61 36.32
CA LEU A 207 22.04 5.39 35.73
C LEU A 207 21.92 6.88 36.07
N THR A 208 20.71 7.44 36.08
CA THR A 208 20.50 8.83 36.52
C THR A 208 20.87 9.05 37.99
N ILE A 209 20.54 8.11 38.87
CA ILE A 209 20.89 8.20 40.29
C ILE A 209 22.41 8.12 40.48
N CYS A 210 23.09 7.21 39.76
CA CYS A 210 24.55 7.10 39.82
C CYS A 210 25.26 8.37 39.36
N VAL A 211 24.79 9.00 38.28
CA VAL A 211 25.36 10.27 37.78
C VAL A 211 25.19 11.40 38.78
N VAL A 212 24.01 11.51 39.41
CA VAL A 212 23.77 12.52 40.45
C VAL A 212 24.65 12.27 41.67
N ALA A 213 24.74 11.02 42.13
CA ALA A 213 25.58 10.66 43.28
C ALA A 213 27.06 10.98 43.01
N LEU A 214 27.59 10.61 41.84
CA LEU A 214 28.96 10.93 41.44
C LEU A 214 29.20 12.44 41.30
N GLY A 215 28.24 13.17 40.75
CA GLY A 215 28.30 14.63 40.68
C GLY A 215 28.39 15.26 42.07
N THR A 216 27.60 14.78 43.03
CA THR A 216 27.62 15.29 44.41
C THR A 216 28.92 14.95 45.15
N THR A 217 29.50 13.77 44.94
CA THR A 217 30.78 13.39 45.58
C THR A 217 31.96 14.17 44.99
N ILE A 218 32.00 14.38 43.68
CA ILE A 218 33.02 15.23 43.04
C ILE A 218 32.90 16.67 43.52
N TYR A 219 31.68 17.22 43.60
CA TYR A 219 31.45 18.56 44.12
C TYR A 219 31.92 18.71 45.58
N MET A 220 31.65 17.73 46.43
CA MET A 220 32.12 17.70 47.81
C MET A 220 33.66 17.59 47.94
N LEU A 221 34.33 16.91 46.99
CA LEU A 221 35.79 16.78 46.96
C LEU A 221 36.50 18.04 46.44
N MET A 222 35.87 18.79 45.53
CA MET A 222 36.44 20.03 44.98
C MET A 222 36.24 21.25 45.90
N ASN A 223 35.29 21.19 46.82
CA ASN A 223 34.92 22.30 47.70
C ASN A 223 35.49 22.15 49.14
N ARG A 224 36.53 21.34 49.30
CA ARG A 224 37.25 21.07 50.55
C ARG A 224 38.73 21.37 50.36
#